data_AF-A0A7S2HB68-F1
#
_entry.id   AF-A0A7S2HB68-F1
#
_cell.length_a   1.000
_cell.length_b   1.000
_cell.length_c   1.000
_cell.angle_alpha   90.00
_cell.angle_beta   90.00
_cell.angle_gamma   90.00
#
_symmetry.space_group_name_H-M   'P 1'
#
loop_
_entity.id
_entity.type
_entity.pdbx_description
1 polymer ?
#
loop_
_entity_poly.entity_id
_entity_poly.type
_entity_poly.pdbx_seq_one_letter_code
_entity_poly.pdbx_strand_id
1 'polypeptide(L)'
;TDHIHDGMGVATQHISLSNEFELAMQAVDSTVALPYWDPTVDGSAMQHNHGDRSYASIVHSELFSDKWFGASSDETGNHVVSGHWANETVGKESSTGVQIMQGMILDRWNFTVAISPFGYLRAPWNINPSPYVTRYHKNCGE
;
A
#
# COMPACT_ATOMS: atom_id res chain seq x y z
N THR A 1 5.41 10.79 -21.44
CA THR A 1 5.77 9.55 -20.74
C THR A 1 4.51 9.08 -20.04
N ASP A 2 3.95 7.95 -20.44
CA ASP A 2 2.70 7.44 -19.86
C ASP A 2 3.03 6.61 -18.61
N HIS A 3 3.31 7.30 -17.50
CA HIS A 3 3.57 6.65 -16.21
C HIS A 3 2.26 6.29 -15.53
N ILE A 4 2.30 5.28 -14.66
CA ILE A 4 1.15 4.81 -13.87
C ILE A 4 0.43 5.91 -13.10
N HIS A 5 1.07 7.04 -12.76
CA HIS A 5 0.44 8.13 -12.00
C HIS A 5 0.45 9.52 -12.69
N ASP A 6 1.30 9.77 -13.71
CA ASP A 6 1.55 11.11 -14.25
C ASP A 6 1.26 11.23 -15.77
N GLY A 7 0.37 10.38 -16.29
CA GLY A 7 0.02 10.32 -17.72
C GLY A 7 -1.48 10.13 -17.97
N MET A 8 -1.89 10.25 -19.24
CA MET A 8 -3.29 10.01 -19.64
C MET A 8 -3.71 8.55 -19.47
N GLY A 9 -2.76 7.62 -19.35
CA GLY A 9 -2.99 6.20 -19.10
C GLY A 9 -3.18 5.85 -17.63
N VAL A 10 -3.14 6.79 -16.67
CA VAL A 10 -3.32 6.51 -15.24
C VAL A 10 -4.53 5.62 -14.96
N ALA A 11 -5.69 5.94 -15.55
CA ALA A 11 -6.92 5.19 -15.35
C ALA A 11 -6.87 3.80 -16.00
N THR A 12 -6.48 3.72 -17.27
CA THR A 12 -6.46 2.44 -18.01
C THR A 12 -5.42 1.47 -17.45
N GLN A 13 -4.26 1.97 -17.01
CA GLN A 13 -3.22 1.18 -16.38
C GLN A 13 -3.67 0.63 -15.02
N HIS A 14 -4.33 1.44 -14.17
CA HIS A 14 -4.85 0.97 -12.88
C HIS A 14 -6.04 0.00 -13.02
N ILE A 15 -6.90 0.19 -14.03
CA ILE A 15 -7.97 -0.77 -14.34
C ILE A 15 -7.36 -2.12 -14.76
N SER A 16 -6.35 -2.12 -15.64
CA SER A 16 -5.66 -3.35 -16.05
C SER A 16 -5.03 -4.06 -14.85
N LEU A 17 -4.33 -3.32 -13.99
CA LEU A 17 -3.72 -3.86 -12.78
C LEU A 17 -4.76 -4.47 -11.82
N SER A 18 -5.89 -3.79 -11.63
CA SER A 18 -6.98 -4.26 -10.76
C SER A 18 -7.59 -5.56 -11.30
N ASN A 19 -7.81 -5.65 -12.62
CA ASN A 19 -8.32 -6.87 -13.25
C ASN A 19 -7.36 -8.04 -13.11
N GLU A 20 -6.05 -7.82 -13.34
CA GLU A 20 -5.04 -8.86 -13.18
C GLU A 20 -4.95 -9.35 -11.73
N PHE A 21 -5.04 -8.45 -10.75
CA PHE A 21 -5.02 -8.80 -9.34
C PHE A 21 -6.28 -9.57 -8.92
N GLU A 22 -7.47 -9.19 -9.39
CA GLU A 22 -8.71 -9.94 -9.13
C GLU A 22 -8.63 -11.36 -9.70
N LEU A 23 -8.14 -11.52 -10.94
CA LEU A 23 -7.94 -12.84 -11.54
C LEU A 23 -6.95 -13.70 -10.73
N ALA A 24 -5.89 -13.09 -10.19
CA ALA A 24 -4.92 -13.79 -9.34
C ALA A 24 -5.56 -14.25 -8.00
N MET A 25 -6.41 -13.42 -7.39
CA MET A 25 -7.19 -13.82 -6.21
C MET A 25 -8.17 -14.96 -6.54
N GLN A 26 -8.88 -14.87 -7.66
CA GLN A 26 -9.85 -15.88 -8.10
C GLN A 26 -9.21 -17.21 -8.51
N ALA A 27 -7.92 -17.22 -8.88
CA ALA A 27 -7.16 -18.43 -9.09
C ALA A 27 -6.90 -19.21 -7.78
N VAL A 28 -6.95 -18.54 -6.62
CA VAL A 28 -6.85 -19.15 -5.29
C VAL A 28 -8.25 -19.48 -4.75
N ASP A 29 -9.19 -18.53 -4.82
CA ASP A 29 -10.58 -18.70 -4.41
C ASP A 29 -11.52 -17.98 -5.38
N SER A 30 -12.25 -18.74 -6.19
CA SER A 30 -13.16 -18.18 -7.19
C SER A 30 -14.37 -17.42 -6.62
N THR A 31 -14.58 -17.43 -5.31
CA THR A 31 -15.72 -16.74 -4.66
C THR A 31 -15.40 -15.31 -4.26
N VAL A 32 -14.13 -14.89 -4.30
CA VAL A 32 -13.72 -13.54 -3.93
C VAL A 32 -13.68 -12.58 -5.13
N ALA A 33 -13.88 -11.31 -4.83
CA ALA A 33 -13.72 -10.18 -5.75
C ALA A 33 -12.85 -9.12 -5.09
N LEU A 34 -12.25 -8.24 -5.89
CA LEU A 34 -11.45 -7.13 -5.37
C LEU A 34 -12.36 -6.07 -4.72
N PRO A 35 -12.30 -5.85 -3.39
CA PRO A 35 -13.09 -4.80 -2.77
C PRO A 35 -12.60 -3.41 -3.18
N TYR A 36 -13.50 -2.43 -3.14
CA TYR A 36 -13.16 -1.01 -3.25
C TYR A 36 -13.39 -0.30 -1.91
N TRP A 37 -12.64 0.78 -1.70
CA TRP A 37 -12.86 1.71 -0.58
C TRP A 37 -13.55 2.97 -1.11
N ASP A 38 -14.66 3.36 -0.49
CA ASP A 38 -15.31 4.64 -0.74
C ASP A 38 -14.85 5.69 0.30
N PRO A 39 -13.88 6.56 -0.03
CA PRO A 39 -13.40 7.55 0.91
C PRO A 39 -14.45 8.65 1.19
N THR A 40 -15.52 8.76 0.41
CA THR A 40 -16.58 9.77 0.64
C THR A 40 -17.47 9.39 1.82
N VAL A 41 -17.68 8.09 2.06
CA VAL A 41 -18.41 7.59 3.23
C VAL A 41 -17.63 7.88 4.51
N ASP A 42 -16.35 7.51 4.54
CA ASP A 42 -15.47 7.80 5.68
C ASP A 42 -15.33 9.31 5.87
N GLY A 43 -15.11 10.06 4.79
CA GLY A 43 -15.05 11.53 4.83
C GLY A 43 -16.32 12.18 5.39
N SER A 44 -17.50 11.66 5.05
CA SER A 44 -18.77 12.14 5.60
C SER A 44 -18.91 11.83 7.10
N ALA A 45 -18.52 10.61 7.52
CA ALA A 45 -18.52 10.23 8.94
C ALA A 45 -17.59 11.11 9.77
N MET A 46 -16.40 11.45 9.23
CA MET A 46 -15.47 12.39 9.88
C MET A 46 -16.10 13.77 10.08
N GLN A 47 -16.71 14.32 9.02
CA GLN A 47 -17.32 15.64 9.06
C GLN A 47 -18.48 15.71 10.07
N HIS A 48 -19.25 14.64 10.20
CA HIS A 48 -20.40 14.57 11.11
C HIS A 48 -19.98 14.40 12.58
N ASN A 49 -18.96 13.59 12.86
CA ASN A 49 -18.66 13.15 14.23
C ASN A 49 -17.62 14.01 14.96
N HIS A 50 -16.71 14.67 14.25
CA HIS A 50 -15.53 15.27 14.89
C HIS A 50 -15.35 16.77 14.63
N GLY A 51 -16.14 17.38 13.74
CA GLY A 51 -16.00 18.79 13.37
C GLY A 51 -14.65 19.15 12.74
N ASP A 52 -13.73 18.19 12.65
CA ASP A 52 -12.34 18.34 12.24
C ASP A 52 -12.05 17.34 11.12
N ARG A 53 -11.44 17.81 10.04
CA ARG A 53 -11.17 17.04 8.81
C ARG A 53 -9.81 16.32 8.89
N SER A 54 -9.39 15.95 10.09
CA SER A 54 -8.08 15.32 10.28
C SER A 54 -8.10 13.87 9.80
N TYR A 55 -7.16 13.53 8.90
CA TYR A 55 -6.90 12.16 8.44
C TYR A 55 -6.75 11.16 9.61
N ALA A 56 -6.34 11.63 10.79
CA ALA A 56 -6.25 10.85 12.02
C ALA A 56 -7.61 10.24 12.48
N SER A 57 -8.74 10.72 11.97
CA SER A 57 -10.05 10.09 12.26
C SER A 57 -10.40 8.93 11.34
N ILE A 58 -9.84 8.86 10.12
CA ILE A 58 -10.02 7.71 9.21
C ILE A 58 -9.31 6.48 9.77
N VAL A 59 -8.16 6.63 10.45
CA VAL A 59 -7.41 5.49 11.01
C VAL A 59 -8.19 4.69 12.06
N HIS A 60 -9.34 5.19 12.53
CA HIS A 60 -10.26 4.51 13.43
C HIS A 60 -11.48 3.85 12.74
N SER A 61 -11.58 3.91 11.41
CA SER A 61 -12.67 3.25 10.67
C SER A 61 -12.52 1.72 10.68
N GLU A 62 -13.61 0.99 10.36
CA GLU A 62 -13.57 -0.48 10.29
C GLU A 62 -12.48 -1.00 9.34
N LEU A 63 -12.14 -0.21 8.31
CA LEU A 63 -11.10 -0.51 7.33
C LEU A 63 -9.74 -0.82 7.99
N PHE A 64 -9.44 -0.16 9.12
CA PHE A 64 -8.17 -0.32 9.84
C PHE A 64 -8.31 -1.10 11.15
N SER A 65 -9.40 -1.83 11.31
CA SER A 65 -9.50 -2.87 12.33
C SER A 65 -8.61 -4.08 12.02
N ASP A 66 -8.34 -4.90 13.03
CA ASP A 66 -7.54 -6.13 12.89
C ASP A 66 -8.14 -7.15 11.91
N LYS A 67 -9.44 -7.04 11.63
CA LYS A 67 -10.15 -7.87 10.65
C LYS A 67 -9.72 -7.57 9.21
N TRP A 68 -9.29 -6.34 8.94
CA TRP A 68 -8.92 -5.87 7.60
C TRP A 68 -7.44 -5.48 7.55
N PHE A 69 -7.13 -4.18 7.50
CA PHE A 69 -5.77 -3.70 7.25
C PHE A 69 -4.96 -3.39 8.51
N GLY A 70 -5.58 -3.50 9.69
CA GLY A 70 -4.92 -3.26 10.98
C GLY A 70 -4.51 -1.81 11.24
N ALA A 71 -4.19 -1.56 12.50
CA ALA A 71 -3.78 -0.27 13.02
C ALA A 71 -2.29 0.00 12.72
N SER A 72 -1.96 1.27 12.53
CA SER A 72 -0.58 1.75 12.48
C SER A 72 -0.18 2.43 13.78
N SER A 73 1.10 2.33 14.16
CA SER A 73 1.64 3.03 15.32
C SER A 73 2.44 4.27 14.90
N ASP A 74 2.09 5.42 15.46
CA ASP A 74 2.82 6.68 15.29
C ASP A 74 4.23 6.61 15.91
N GLU A 75 4.39 5.84 16.99
CA GLU A 75 5.66 5.67 17.72
C GLU A 75 6.73 4.95 16.90
N THR A 76 6.33 4.15 15.92
CA THR A 76 7.21 3.35 15.05
C THR A 76 7.24 3.84 13.61
N GLY A 77 6.93 5.13 13.38
CA GLY A 77 6.99 5.71 12.04
C GLY A 77 5.84 5.27 11.13
N ASN A 78 4.64 5.08 11.68
CA ASN A 78 3.40 4.69 11.00
C ASN A 78 3.41 3.27 10.44
N HIS A 79 4.24 2.40 11.01
CA HIS A 79 4.26 0.98 10.74
C HIS A 79 2.93 0.32 11.15
N VAL A 80 2.38 -0.59 10.32
CA VAL A 80 1.24 -1.46 10.65
C VAL A 80 1.63 -2.49 11.71
N VAL A 81 1.01 -2.40 12.89
CA VAL A 81 1.35 -3.18 14.09
C VAL A 81 0.31 -4.22 14.48
N SER A 82 -0.85 -4.27 13.82
CA SER A 82 -1.93 -5.22 14.12
C SER A 82 -2.60 -5.78 12.85
N GLY A 83 -3.49 -6.76 13.02
CA GLY A 83 -4.17 -7.46 11.93
C GLY A 83 -3.27 -8.37 11.09
N HIS A 84 -3.79 -8.81 9.94
CA HIS A 84 -3.09 -9.76 9.04
C HIS A 84 -1.81 -9.22 8.41
N TRP A 85 -1.62 -7.90 8.41
CA TRP A 85 -0.48 -7.20 7.80
C TRP A 85 0.53 -6.68 8.83
N ALA A 86 0.37 -7.05 10.10
CA ALA A 86 1.26 -6.63 11.17
C ALA A 86 2.70 -7.03 10.88
N ASN A 87 3.64 -6.10 11.00
CA ASN A 87 5.08 -6.37 10.79
C ASN A 87 5.48 -6.81 9.39
N GLU A 88 4.61 -6.63 8.39
CA GLU A 88 4.94 -6.95 7.00
C GLU A 88 6.08 -6.06 6.50
N THR A 89 7.02 -6.66 5.77
CA THR A 89 8.24 -5.99 5.32
C THR A 89 8.18 -5.67 3.83
N VAL A 90 8.72 -4.53 3.44
CA VAL A 90 8.90 -4.19 2.03
C VAL A 90 10.10 -4.98 1.51
N GLY A 91 9.91 -5.65 0.37
CA GLY A 91 10.98 -6.37 -0.31
C GLY A 91 12.20 -5.46 -0.54
N LYS A 92 13.38 -6.06 -0.50
CA LYS A 92 14.66 -5.37 -0.73
C LYS A 92 15.34 -5.99 -1.94
N GLU A 93 16.00 -5.16 -2.74
CA GLU A 93 16.90 -5.68 -3.77
C GLU A 93 18.04 -6.46 -3.09
N SER A 94 18.32 -7.67 -3.57
CA SER A 94 19.52 -8.40 -3.13
C SER A 94 20.73 -7.97 -3.95
N SER A 95 21.92 -8.09 -3.37
CA SER A 95 23.21 -7.82 -4.03
C SER A 95 23.50 -8.69 -5.26
N THR A 96 22.63 -9.66 -5.58
CA THR A 96 22.75 -10.54 -6.75
C THR A 96 21.78 -10.17 -7.88
N GLY A 97 21.04 -9.05 -7.76
CA GLY A 97 20.00 -8.65 -8.74
C GLY A 97 18.72 -9.48 -8.68
N VAL A 98 18.64 -10.38 -7.69
CA VAL A 98 17.46 -11.24 -7.45
C VAL A 98 16.58 -10.55 -6.42
N GLN A 99 15.31 -10.31 -6.74
CA GLN A 99 14.39 -9.78 -5.74
C GLN A 99 13.96 -10.89 -4.79
N ILE A 100 14.00 -10.60 -3.49
CA ILE A 100 13.50 -11.49 -2.45
C ILE A 100 12.33 -10.78 -1.76
N MET A 101 11.11 -11.25 -2.01
CA MET A 101 9.95 -10.98 -1.15
C MET A 101 9.72 -12.21 -0.28
N GLN A 102 9.89 -12.05 1.04
CA GLN A 102 9.54 -13.07 2.03
C GLN A 102 10.12 -14.48 1.74
N GLY A 103 11.35 -14.53 1.21
CA GLY A 103 12.06 -15.77 0.87
C GLY A 103 11.78 -16.32 -0.53
N MET A 104 10.93 -15.70 -1.33
CA MET A 104 10.69 -16.08 -2.74
C MET A 104 11.71 -15.39 -3.66
N ILE A 105 12.45 -16.20 -4.42
CA ILE A 105 13.35 -15.75 -5.48
C ILE A 105 12.51 -15.38 -6.71
N LEU A 106 12.49 -14.10 -7.08
CA LEU A 106 11.90 -13.62 -8.33
C LEU A 106 12.99 -13.55 -9.41
N ASP A 107 13.56 -14.70 -9.80
CA ASP A 107 14.63 -14.78 -10.83
C ASP A 107 14.11 -14.71 -12.27
N ARG A 108 12.80 -14.87 -12.48
CA ARG A 108 12.21 -15.03 -13.82
C ARG A 108 11.94 -13.75 -14.59
N TRP A 109 12.14 -12.59 -13.98
CA TRP A 109 11.67 -11.33 -14.53
C TRP A 109 12.80 -10.31 -14.56
N ASN A 110 13.46 -10.19 -15.71
CA ASN A 110 14.54 -9.24 -15.99
C ASN A 110 13.99 -7.80 -16.10
N PHE A 111 13.44 -7.26 -15.00
CA PHE A 111 12.94 -5.89 -14.92
C PHE A 111 13.94 -5.00 -14.19
N THR A 112 14.16 -3.79 -14.73
CA THR A 112 14.78 -2.70 -13.96
C THR A 112 13.79 -2.24 -12.91
N VAL A 113 14.05 -2.54 -11.65
CA VAL A 113 13.14 -2.18 -10.57
C VAL A 113 13.52 -0.84 -9.98
N ALA A 114 12.51 0.03 -9.85
CA ALA A 114 12.62 1.23 -9.08
C ALA A 114 12.84 0.86 -7.60
N ILE A 115 14.00 1.24 -7.07
CA ILE A 115 14.36 1.08 -5.67
C ILE A 115 14.60 2.44 -5.03
N SER A 116 14.24 2.56 -3.76
CA SER A 116 14.60 3.74 -2.97
C SER A 116 16.11 3.79 -2.70
N PRO A 117 16.65 4.92 -2.20
CA PRO A 117 18.06 5.01 -1.78
C PRO A 117 18.45 4.03 -0.66
N PHE A 118 17.46 3.40 -0.02
CA PHE A 118 17.66 2.40 1.03
C PHE A 118 17.55 0.95 0.50
N GLY A 119 17.34 0.78 -0.81
CA GLY A 119 17.27 -0.52 -1.49
C GLY A 119 15.92 -1.22 -1.38
N TYR A 120 14.88 -0.57 -0.87
CA TYR A 120 13.53 -1.13 -0.78
C TYR A 120 12.78 -0.96 -2.09
N LEU A 121 11.88 -1.91 -2.38
CA LEU A 121 10.91 -1.88 -3.48
C LEU A 121 9.89 -0.74 -3.27
N ARG A 122 10.31 0.47 -3.58
CA ARG A 122 9.57 1.73 -3.44
C ARG A 122 10.00 2.67 -4.57
N ALA A 123 9.20 3.72 -4.80
CA ALA A 123 9.59 4.74 -5.75
C ALA A 123 11.01 5.30 -5.43
N PRO A 124 11.84 5.65 -6.44
CA PRO A 124 13.23 6.04 -6.21
C PRO A 124 13.42 7.31 -5.38
N TRP A 125 12.38 8.12 -5.28
CA TRP A 125 12.33 9.33 -4.45
C TRP A 125 11.73 9.10 -3.06
N ASN A 126 11.35 7.86 -2.71
CA ASN A 126 10.84 7.56 -1.38
C ASN A 126 11.98 7.51 -0.36
N ILE A 127 12.05 8.52 0.51
CA ILE A 127 13.10 8.68 1.54
C ILE A 127 12.75 8.03 2.89
N ASN A 128 11.77 7.14 2.96
CA ASN A 128 11.45 6.40 4.18
C ASN A 128 12.42 5.20 4.32
N PRO A 129 13.28 5.15 5.37
CA PRO A 129 14.20 4.03 5.60
C PRO A 129 13.56 2.83 6.31
N SER A 130 12.30 2.92 6.74
CA SER A 130 11.62 1.84 7.45
C SER A 130 11.52 0.59 6.58
N PRO A 131 11.90 -0.60 7.08
CA PRO A 131 11.75 -1.86 6.36
C PRO A 131 10.29 -2.31 6.27
N TYR A 132 9.38 -1.71 7.05
CA TYR A 132 8.01 -2.20 7.16
C TYR A 132 7.06 -1.50 6.20
N VAL A 133 5.93 -2.13 5.93
CA VAL A 133 4.77 -1.47 5.34
C VAL A 133 4.30 -0.38 6.30
N THR A 134 4.26 0.86 5.81
CA THR A 134 3.87 2.03 6.58
C THR A 134 2.63 2.69 6.01
N ARG A 135 1.75 3.19 6.87
CA ARG A 135 0.61 4.01 6.48
C ARG A 135 1.01 5.47 6.35
N TYR A 136 0.39 6.15 5.41
CA TYR A 136 0.46 7.60 5.29
C TYR A 136 -0.22 8.27 6.50
N HIS A 137 0.28 9.41 6.98
CA HIS A 137 -0.28 10.07 8.17
C HIS A 137 -0.45 11.60 8.06
N LYS A 138 0.14 12.26 7.06
CA LYS A 138 0.07 13.73 6.91
C LYS A 138 0.43 14.21 5.52
N ASN A 139 -0.24 15.27 5.04
CA ASN A 139 0.09 15.98 3.81
C ASN A 139 1.00 17.19 4.09
N CYS A 140 1.72 17.67 3.08
CA CYS A 140 2.38 18.97 3.20
C CYS A 140 1.29 20.06 3.26
N GLY A 141 1.06 20.65 4.44
CA GLY A 141 0.08 21.73 4.65
C GLY A 141 -1.09 21.37 5.56
N GLU A 142 -1.23 20.10 5.97
CA GLU A 142 -2.16 19.62 7.00
C GLU A 142 -1.50 18.55 7.88
#